data_AF-A0A239GDE7-F1
#
_entry.id   AF-A0A239GDE7-F1
#
_cell.length_a   1.000
_cell.length_b   1.000
_cell.length_c   1.000
_cell.angle_alpha   90.00
_cell.angle_beta   90.00
_cell.angle_gamma   90.00
#
_symmetry.space_group_name_H-M   'P 1'
#
loop_
_entity.id
_entity.type
_entity.pdbx_description
1 polymer ?
#
loop_
_entity_poly.entity_id
_entity_poly.type
_entity_poly.pdbx_seq_one_letter_code
_entity_poly.pdbx_strand_id
1 'polypeptide(L)'
;MTGDWRNAWTSALDELEMDVAAVEAMLADEHRHAETPPADIWKPPTELGALPLELKPRADEILTRQLAAAEELARRLTANRQQRAMTSRIETGEAVKRPVYVDRAM
;
A
#
# COMPACT_ATOMS: atom_id res chain seq x y z
N MET A 1 38.31 1.17 -6.56
CA MET A 1 37.15 1.28 -7.46
C MET A 1 36.00 0.30 -7.13
N THR A 2 36.12 -0.55 -6.11
CA THR A 2 35.01 -1.40 -5.59
C THR A 2 34.19 -0.75 -4.48
N GLY A 3 34.80 0.20 -3.75
CA GLY A 3 34.11 0.98 -2.71
C GLY A 3 32.99 1.86 -3.26
N ASP A 4 33.16 2.39 -4.48
CA ASP A 4 32.19 3.30 -5.11
C ASP A 4 30.87 2.57 -5.45
N TRP A 5 30.96 1.41 -6.09
CA TRP A 5 29.82 0.52 -6.36
C TRP A 5 29.11 0.06 -5.07
N ARG A 6 29.86 -0.37 -4.04
CA ARG A 6 29.26 -0.78 -2.76
C ARG A 6 28.50 0.39 -2.12
N ASN A 7 29.12 1.56 -2.06
CA ASN A 7 28.51 2.76 -1.48
C ASN A 7 27.25 3.18 -2.23
N ALA A 8 27.25 3.05 -3.56
CA ALA A 8 26.08 3.33 -4.37
C ALA A 8 24.91 2.37 -4.06
N TRP A 9 25.18 1.06 -3.88
CA TRP A 9 24.16 0.12 -3.40
C TRP A 9 23.69 0.41 -1.99
N THR A 10 24.59 0.76 -1.07
CA THR A 10 24.21 1.12 0.29
C THR A 10 23.28 2.33 0.28
N SER A 11 23.63 3.37 -0.47
CA SER A 11 22.80 4.58 -0.58
C SER A 11 21.43 4.28 -1.18
N ALA A 12 21.37 3.46 -2.23
CA ALA A 12 20.10 3.06 -2.85
C ALA A 12 19.21 2.23 -1.89
N LEU A 13 19.82 1.37 -1.06
CA LEU A 13 19.06 0.63 -0.04
C LEU A 13 18.63 1.52 1.14
N ASP A 14 19.43 2.53 1.50
CA ASP A 14 19.07 3.53 2.52
C ASP A 14 17.83 4.33 2.07
N GLU A 15 17.83 4.83 0.84
CA GLU A 15 16.68 5.53 0.24
C GLU A 15 15.42 4.64 0.25
N LEU A 16 15.56 3.38 -0.20
CA LEU A 16 14.45 2.44 -0.24
C LEU A 16 13.88 2.14 1.16
N GLU A 17 14.75 2.03 2.16
CA GLU A 17 14.35 1.80 3.54
C GLU A 17 13.61 3.01 4.15
N MET A 18 14.04 4.23 3.81
CA MET A 18 13.36 5.47 4.21
C MET A 18 11.95 5.54 3.60
N ASP A 19 11.81 5.21 2.32
CA ASP A 19 10.51 5.18 1.63
C ASP A 19 9.55 4.15 2.26
N VAL A 20 10.06 2.96 2.58
CA VAL A 20 9.26 1.91 3.25
C VAL A 20 8.81 2.37 4.63
N ALA A 21 9.71 2.96 5.41
CA ALA A 21 9.36 3.49 6.74
C ALA A 21 8.31 4.60 6.65
N ALA A 22 8.37 5.46 5.63
CA ALA A 22 7.36 6.48 5.40
C ALA A 22 5.99 5.86 5.09
N VAL A 23 5.92 4.85 4.21
CA VAL A 23 4.67 4.13 3.89
C VAL A 23 4.11 3.42 5.12
N GLU A 24 4.95 2.75 5.90
CA GLU A 24 4.53 2.09 7.14
C GLU A 24 3.97 3.10 8.16
N ALA A 25 4.60 4.26 8.30
CA ALA A 25 4.11 5.33 9.17
C ALA A 25 2.76 5.88 8.69
N MET A 26 2.59 6.05 7.37
CA MET A 26 1.32 6.47 6.77
C MET A 26 0.19 5.46 7.01
N LEU A 27 0.52 4.17 6.92
CA LEU A 27 -0.41 3.10 7.25
C LEU A 27 -0.73 3.07 8.75
N ALA A 28 0.24 3.37 9.61
CA ALA A 28 0.00 3.43 11.05
C ALA A 28 -0.92 4.60 11.45
N ASP A 29 -0.83 5.74 10.74
CA ASP A 29 -1.56 6.96 11.11
C ASP A 29 -2.55 7.45 10.04
N GLU A 30 -3.69 6.79 9.96
CA GLU A 30 -4.71 7.02 8.93
C GLU A 30 -5.30 8.46 8.91
N HIS A 31 -5.21 9.21 10.02
CA HIS A 31 -5.82 10.54 10.14
C HIS A 31 -4.92 11.71 9.72
N ARG A 32 -3.57 11.60 9.75
CA ARG A 32 -2.70 12.75 9.42
C ARG A 32 -2.42 12.96 7.93
N HIS A 33 -2.77 12.03 7.06
CA HIS A 33 -2.24 11.99 5.68
C HIS A 33 -3.17 12.50 4.57
N ALA A 34 -4.19 13.30 4.90
CA ALA A 34 -5.10 13.91 3.92
C ALA A 34 -4.40 14.79 2.87
N GLU A 35 -3.20 15.29 3.16
CA GLU A 35 -2.40 16.14 2.26
C GLU A 35 -1.01 15.53 1.97
N THR A 36 -0.94 14.24 1.66
CA THR A 36 0.34 13.66 1.20
C THR A 36 0.57 14.01 -0.27
N PRO A 37 1.71 14.61 -0.64
CA PRO A 37 2.08 14.80 -2.04
C PRO A 37 2.05 13.47 -2.80
N PRO A 38 1.74 13.47 -4.10
CA PRO A 38 1.86 12.26 -4.90
C PRO A 38 3.29 11.72 -4.80
N ALA A 39 3.42 10.45 -4.41
CA ALA A 39 4.72 9.80 -4.32
C ALA A 39 5.34 9.71 -5.73
N ASP A 40 6.66 9.97 -5.81
CA ASP A 40 7.40 9.74 -7.03
C ASP A 40 7.38 8.24 -7.38
N ILE A 41 7.24 7.93 -8.67
CA ILE A 41 7.23 6.55 -9.14
C ILE A 41 8.63 5.98 -8.93
N TRP A 42 8.76 5.01 -8.03
CA TRP A 42 10.01 4.30 -7.79
C TRP A 42 10.54 3.67 -9.08
N LYS A 43 11.82 3.92 -9.35
CA LYS A 43 12.54 3.34 -10.49
C LYS A 43 13.69 2.49 -9.98
N PRO A 44 13.78 1.21 -10.39
CA PRO A 44 14.88 0.37 -9.97
C PRO A 44 16.20 0.92 -10.50
N PRO A 45 17.25 0.98 -9.68
CA PRO A 45 18.54 1.49 -10.11
C PRO A 45 19.26 0.45 -10.98
N THR A 46 19.15 0.59 -12.31
CA THR A 46 19.71 -0.36 -13.31
C THR A 46 21.21 -0.26 -13.49
N GLU A 47 21.79 0.90 -13.15
CA GLU A 47 23.20 1.20 -13.42
C GLU A 47 24.16 0.75 -12.30
N LEU A 48 23.64 0.18 -11.21
CA LEU A 48 24.45 -0.18 -10.02
C LEU A 48 25.22 -1.50 -10.14
N GLY A 49 25.09 -2.22 -11.26
CA GLY A 49 25.70 -3.54 -11.43
C GLY A 49 25.05 -4.60 -10.52
N ALA A 50 25.75 -5.71 -10.26
CA ALA A 50 25.22 -6.78 -9.40
C ALA A 50 25.13 -6.33 -7.93
N LEU A 51 24.15 -6.84 -7.18
CA LEU A 51 24.04 -6.60 -5.74
C LEU A 51 25.19 -7.33 -5.00
N PRO A 52 25.97 -6.65 -4.13
CA PRO A 52 26.94 -7.30 -3.26
C PRO A 52 26.28 -8.33 -2.33
N LEU A 53 26.85 -9.55 -2.24
CA LEU A 53 26.30 -10.65 -1.43
C LEU A 53 26.11 -10.28 0.05
N GLU A 54 26.98 -9.42 0.60
CA GLU A 54 26.91 -8.91 1.97
C GLU A 54 25.63 -8.10 2.23
N LEU A 55 25.11 -7.40 1.20
CA LEU A 55 23.91 -6.57 1.29
C LEU A 55 22.63 -7.36 0.99
N LYS A 56 22.74 -8.61 0.51
CA LYS A 56 21.59 -9.45 0.17
C LYS A 56 20.60 -9.62 1.34
N PRO A 57 21.03 -9.94 2.58
CA PRO A 57 20.09 -10.11 3.69
C PRO A 57 19.29 -8.83 3.97
N ARG A 58 19.95 -7.66 3.89
CA ARG A 58 19.31 -6.35 4.07
C ARG A 58 18.28 -6.08 2.96
N ALA A 59 18.64 -6.35 1.71
CA ALA A 59 17.72 -6.18 0.58
C ALA A 59 16.48 -7.11 0.70
N ASP A 60 16.68 -8.36 1.13
CA ASP A 60 15.60 -9.32 1.35
C ASP A 60 14.65 -8.86 2.49
N GLU A 61 15.19 -8.25 3.56
CA GLU A 61 14.41 -7.67 4.66
C GLU A 61 13.55 -6.48 4.18
N ILE A 62 14.16 -5.56 3.43
CA ILE A 62 13.44 -4.42 2.84
C ILE A 62 12.31 -4.92 1.92
N LEU A 63 12.59 -5.91 1.06
CA LEU A 63 11.58 -6.50 0.17
C LEU A 63 10.43 -7.13 0.95
N THR A 64 10.73 -7.84 2.04
CA THR A 64 9.71 -8.44 2.92
C THR A 64 8.76 -7.38 3.47
N ARG A 65 9.31 -6.26 3.95
CA ARG A 65 8.53 -5.13 4.47
C ARG A 65 7.69 -4.45 3.39
N GLN A 66 8.25 -4.28 2.19
CA GLN A 66 7.52 -3.74 1.04
C GLN A 66 6.29 -4.58 0.68
N LEU A 67 6.45 -5.90 0.63
CA LEU A 67 5.35 -6.81 0.32
C LEU A 67 4.27 -6.77 1.40
N ALA A 68 4.65 -6.71 2.68
CA ALA A 68 3.71 -6.58 3.78
C ALA A 68 2.92 -5.26 3.73
N ALA A 69 3.60 -4.14 3.45
CA ALA A 69 2.96 -2.84 3.28
C ALA A 69 2.01 -2.82 2.06
N ALA A 70 2.41 -3.41 0.94
CA ALA A 70 1.57 -3.53 -0.25
C ALA A 70 0.32 -4.38 0.00
N GLU A 71 0.45 -5.48 0.74
CA GLU A 71 -0.69 -6.31 1.13
C GLU A 71 -1.68 -5.54 2.01
N GLU A 72 -1.17 -4.80 3.00
CA GLU A 72 -2.00 -3.97 3.88
C GLU A 72 -2.72 -2.85 3.12
N LEU A 73 -2.02 -2.18 2.18
CA LEU A 73 -2.63 -1.20 1.29
C LEU A 73 -3.78 -1.79 0.48
N ALA A 74 -3.58 -2.97 -0.13
CA ALA A 74 -4.62 -3.64 -0.90
C ALA A 74 -5.83 -4.04 -0.04
N ARG A 75 -5.57 -4.51 1.19
CA ARG A 75 -6.59 -4.88 2.17
C ARG A 75 -7.45 -3.67 2.54
N ARG A 76 -6.83 -2.53 2.88
CA ARG A 76 -7.52 -1.29 3.23
C ARG A 76 -8.30 -0.69 2.07
N LEU A 77 -7.73 -0.68 0.87
CA LEU A 77 -8.43 -0.21 -0.33
C LEU A 77 -9.72 -1.01 -0.58
N THR A 78 -9.67 -2.33 -0.36
CA THR A 78 -10.84 -3.21 -0.50
C THR A 78 -11.89 -2.90 0.57
N ALA A 79 -11.47 -2.75 1.84
CA ALA A 79 -12.38 -2.39 2.93
C ALA A 79 -13.05 -1.02 2.71
N ASN A 80 -12.29 -0.02 2.27
CA ASN A 80 -12.82 1.32 1.98
C ASN A 80 -13.87 1.29 0.86
N ARG A 81 -13.65 0.51 -0.21
CA ARG A 81 -14.63 0.32 -1.29
C ARG A 81 -15.93 -0.33 -0.78
N GLN A 82 -15.83 -1.34 0.09
CA GLN A 82 -17.00 -1.99 0.68
C GLN A 82 -17.79 -1.02 1.58
N GLN A 83 -17.10 -0.24 2.40
CA GLN A 83 -17.72 0.79 3.23
C GLN A 83 -18.44 1.85 2.38
N ARG A 84 -17.79 2.37 1.33
CA ARG A 84 -18.43 3.32 0.40
C ARG A 84 -19.68 2.74 -0.27
N ALA A 85 -19.64 1.47 -0.68
CA ALA A 85 -20.81 0.80 -1.25
C ALA A 85 -21.96 0.65 -0.23
N MET A 86 -21.65 0.37 1.03
CA MET A 86 -22.66 0.30 2.10
C MET A 86 -23.25 1.68 2.41
N THR A 87 -22.41 2.70 2.57
CA THR A 87 -22.85 4.08 2.82
C THR A 87 -23.74 4.59 1.68
N SER A 88 -23.35 4.34 0.43
CA SER A 88 -24.16 4.72 -0.75
C SER A 88 -25.55 4.07 -0.74
N ARG A 89 -25.68 2.80 -0.31
CA ARG A 89 -26.99 2.13 -0.18
C ARG A 89 -27.87 2.76 0.91
N ILE A 90 -27.26 3.16 2.02
CA ILE A 90 -27.97 3.84 3.12
C ILE A 90 -28.42 5.25 2.68
N GLU A 91 -27.53 6.03 2.07
CA GLU A 91 -27.81 7.41 1.60
C GLU A 91 -28.87 7.45 0.51
N THR A 92 -28.86 6.47 -0.41
CA THR A 92 -29.86 6.38 -1.49
C THR A 92 -31.22 5.87 -0.96
N GLY A 93 -31.28 5.41 0.30
CA GLY A 93 -32.50 4.83 0.87
C GLY A 93 -32.97 3.57 0.14
N GLU A 94 -32.06 2.89 -0.56
CA GLU A 94 -32.36 1.71 -1.36
C GLU A 94 -32.50 0.49 -0.43
N ALA A 95 -33.54 0.51 0.40
CA ALA A 95 -34.05 -0.69 1.03
C ALA A 95 -34.42 -1.63 -0.12
N VAL A 96 -33.77 -2.79 -0.18
CA VAL A 96 -34.09 -3.86 -1.14
C VAL A 96 -35.62 -4.02 -1.16
N LYS A 97 -36.27 -3.56 -2.23
CA LYS A 97 -37.72 -3.67 -2.40
C LYS A 97 -38.05 -5.15 -2.56
N ARG A 98 -38.20 -5.87 -1.45
CA ARG A 98 -38.72 -7.24 -1.46
C ARG A 98 -40.19 -7.18 -1.87
N PRO A 99 -40.59 -7.86 -2.95
CA PRO A 99 -42.01 -8.00 -3.28
C PRO A 99 -42.69 -8.74 -2.13
N VAL A 100 -43.69 -8.12 -1.51
CA VAL A 100 -44.55 -8.75 -0.51
C VAL A 100 -45.87 -9.04 -1.19
N TYR A 101 -46.22 -10.32 -1.31
CA TYR A 101 -47.53 -10.74 -1.79
C TYR A 101 -48.52 -10.66 -0.64
N VAL A 102 -49.56 -9.84 -0.79
CA VAL A 102 -50.68 -9.76 0.16
C VAL A 102 -51.79 -10.65 -0.40
N ASP A 103 -52.07 -11.75 0.28
CA ASP A 103 -53.24 -12.57 -0.03
C ASP A 103 -54.49 -11.87 0.50
N ARG A 104 -55.36 -11.45 -0.42
CA ARG A 104 -56.64 -10.84 -0.08
C ARG A 104 -57.71 -11.92 -0.21
N ALA A 105 -58.09 -12.51 0.92
CA ALA A 105 -59.31 -13.28 1.02
C ALA A 105 -60.53 -12.35 0.83
N MET A 106 -61.49 -12.81 0.02
CA MET A 106 -62.77 -12.15 -0.27
C MET A 106 -63.83 -12.50 0.76
#